data_AF-A0A349GP09-F1
#
_entry.id   AF-A0A349GP09-F1
#
_cell.length_a   1.000
_cell.length_b   1.000
_cell.length_c   1.000
_cell.angle_alpha   90.00
_cell.angle_beta   90.00
_cell.angle_gamma   90.00
#
_symmetry.space_group_name_H-M   'P 1'
#
loop_
_entity.id
_entity.type
_entity.pdbx_description
1 polymer ?
#
loop_
_entity_poly.entity_id
_entity_poly.type
_entity_poly.pdbx_seq_one_letter_code
_entity_poly.pdbx_strand_id
1 'polypeptide(L)'
;MNTIFGERLSAIRKKQGLTQEQLAKKMNVSPQAVSKWEKSSYPDGELLPLLAVTLGVSLDVLFGIKDEEPTVNLLQSITDEVKQTPAEKRCDLVMNISYAALCAYNDCTSDSTCIPSNLISETYAELKTDSELSLARLNEDLQYFCFIKIPENGINSYVDINKRIISLFRLLSDEDALKIIFHLESGKRNYLMTKESISQKLGISVRKVSEIIDKLDRMGAVWELTAEVDGKPQAIYGYAHSIPLTMMLVLAKSFSNYIKRREPGIELWTKGAFVNNLSDNSDTDNVNQ
;
A
#
# COMPACT_ATOMS: atom_id res chain seq x y z
N MET A 1 31.78 -29.61 -32.93
CA MET A 1 31.55 -29.94 -31.51
C MET A 1 30.71 -28.82 -30.96
N ASN A 2 29.47 -29.10 -30.55
CA ASN A 2 28.55 -28.06 -30.10
C ASN A 2 28.94 -27.61 -28.69
N THR A 3 28.97 -26.30 -28.44
CA THR A 3 29.30 -25.76 -27.11
C THR A 3 28.02 -25.66 -26.29
N ILE A 4 28.10 -25.80 -24.96
CA ILE A 4 26.97 -25.54 -24.04
C ILE A 4 26.33 -24.18 -24.36
N PHE A 5 27.18 -23.19 -24.66
CA PHE A 5 26.74 -21.87 -25.11
C PHE A 5 25.91 -21.91 -26.40
N GLY A 6 26.40 -22.58 -27.46
CA GLY A 6 25.70 -22.66 -28.73
C GLY A 6 24.34 -23.38 -28.62
N GLU A 7 24.29 -24.43 -27.81
CA GLU A 7 23.05 -25.17 -27.50
C GLU A 7 22.03 -24.30 -26.79
N ARG A 8 22.45 -23.58 -25.75
CA ARG A 8 21.59 -22.69 -24.98
C ARG A 8 21.13 -21.47 -25.77
N LEU A 9 22.03 -20.85 -26.53
CA LEU A 9 21.69 -19.76 -27.45
C LEU A 9 20.59 -20.20 -28.43
N SER A 10 20.74 -21.38 -29.05
CA SER A 10 19.74 -21.92 -29.97
C SER A 10 18.41 -22.21 -29.27
N ALA A 11 18.45 -22.80 -28.06
CA ALA A 11 17.25 -23.11 -27.28
C ALA A 11 16.48 -21.85 -26.85
N ILE A 12 17.16 -20.85 -26.31
CA ILE A 12 16.56 -19.60 -25.83
C ILE A 12 15.96 -18.81 -27.01
N ARG A 13 16.71 -18.69 -28.11
CA ARG A 13 16.21 -18.05 -29.34
C ARG A 13 14.92 -18.72 -29.83
N LYS A 14 14.88 -20.06 -29.86
CA LYS A 14 13.69 -20.82 -30.28
C LYS A 14 12.53 -20.66 -29.30
N LYS A 15 12.78 -20.64 -27.98
CA LYS A 15 11.76 -20.38 -26.95
C LYS A 15 11.08 -19.02 -27.15
N GLN A 16 11.80 -18.05 -27.71
CA GLN A 16 11.28 -16.72 -28.05
C GLN A 16 10.69 -16.62 -29.46
N GLY A 17 10.61 -17.72 -30.21
CA GLY A 17 10.06 -17.73 -31.58
C GLY A 17 10.91 -17.00 -32.61
N LEU A 18 12.19 -16.70 -32.31
CA LEU A 18 13.07 -15.97 -33.23
C LEU A 18 13.76 -16.91 -34.21
N THR A 19 13.91 -16.52 -35.47
CA THR A 19 14.83 -17.18 -36.43
C THR A 19 16.27 -16.68 -36.25
N GLN A 20 17.26 -17.41 -36.79
CA GLN A 20 18.66 -16.95 -36.77
C GLN A 20 18.82 -15.59 -37.48
N GLU A 21 18.06 -15.35 -38.54
CA GLU A 21 18.05 -14.08 -39.29
C GLU A 21 17.46 -12.93 -38.46
N GLN A 22 16.38 -13.20 -37.73
CA GLN A 22 15.76 -12.20 -36.85
C GLN A 22 16.67 -11.83 -35.68
N LEU A 23 17.36 -12.80 -35.08
CA LEU A 23 18.35 -12.52 -34.04
C LEU A 23 19.54 -11.75 -34.62
N ALA A 24 20.05 -12.16 -35.78
CA ALA A 24 21.15 -11.46 -36.46
C ALA A 24 20.79 -10.00 -36.77
N LYS A 25 19.57 -9.73 -37.22
CA LYS A 25 19.06 -8.38 -37.45
C LYS A 25 19.01 -7.55 -36.17
N LYS A 26 18.53 -8.13 -35.06
CA LYS A 26 18.51 -7.45 -33.74
C LYS A 26 19.92 -7.15 -33.22
N MET A 27 20.87 -8.02 -33.51
CA MET A 27 22.27 -7.92 -33.09
C MET A 27 23.15 -7.11 -34.05
N ASN A 28 22.60 -6.63 -35.18
CA ASN A 28 23.33 -5.98 -36.27
C ASN A 28 24.54 -6.79 -36.78
N VAL A 29 24.36 -8.10 -36.95
CA VAL A 29 25.38 -9.03 -37.49
C VAL A 29 24.82 -9.85 -38.65
N SER A 30 25.66 -10.63 -39.32
CA SER A 30 25.20 -11.54 -40.37
C SER A 30 24.50 -12.78 -39.78
N PRO A 31 23.50 -13.36 -40.46
CA PRO A 31 22.89 -14.64 -40.04
C PRO A 31 23.90 -15.78 -39.91
N GLN A 32 24.98 -15.73 -40.69
CA GLN A 32 26.09 -16.68 -40.63
C GLN A 32 26.85 -16.60 -39.31
N ALA A 33 27.00 -15.40 -38.72
CA ALA A 33 27.61 -15.23 -37.41
C ALA A 33 26.80 -15.95 -36.33
N VAL A 34 25.48 -15.74 -36.29
CA VAL A 34 24.57 -16.44 -35.35
C VAL A 34 24.61 -17.95 -35.54
N SER A 35 24.56 -18.43 -36.78
CA SER A 35 24.69 -19.87 -37.10
C SER A 35 26.02 -20.46 -36.60
N LYS A 36 27.11 -19.69 -36.68
CA LYS A 36 28.44 -20.10 -36.19
C LYS A 36 28.47 -20.13 -34.66
N TRP A 37 27.87 -19.14 -34.00
CA TRP A 37 27.76 -19.08 -32.54
C TRP A 37 26.96 -20.26 -31.98
N GLU A 38 25.87 -20.65 -32.65
CA GLU A 38 25.04 -21.80 -32.25
C GLU A 38 25.70 -23.17 -32.48
N LYS A 39 26.87 -23.22 -33.15
CA LYS A 39 27.50 -24.49 -33.53
C LYS A 39 28.90 -24.71 -32.97
N SER A 40 29.73 -23.67 -32.94
CA SER A 40 31.17 -23.88 -32.73
C SER A 40 31.98 -22.65 -32.31
N SER A 41 31.38 -21.47 -32.16
CA SER A 41 32.13 -20.28 -31.72
C SER A 41 31.35 -19.45 -30.73
N TYR A 42 31.97 -18.39 -30.23
CA TYR A 42 31.34 -17.38 -29.39
C TYR A 42 31.22 -16.08 -30.19
N PRO A 43 30.27 -15.21 -29.85
CA PRO A 43 30.32 -13.81 -30.26
C PRO A 43 31.54 -13.13 -29.65
N ASP A 44 31.97 -12.02 -30.24
CA ASP A 44 33.02 -11.19 -29.65
C ASP A 44 32.57 -10.69 -28.27
N GLY A 45 33.52 -10.48 -27.36
CA GLY A 45 33.22 -10.11 -25.97
C GLY A 45 32.32 -8.89 -25.84
N GLU A 46 32.43 -7.94 -26.77
CA GLU A 46 31.61 -6.72 -26.84
C GLU A 46 30.14 -6.99 -27.22
N LEU A 47 29.87 -8.09 -27.93
CA LEU A 47 28.52 -8.48 -28.35
C LEU A 47 27.78 -9.30 -27.29
N LEU A 48 28.49 -9.84 -26.30
CA LEU A 48 27.89 -10.66 -25.24
C LEU A 48 26.84 -9.89 -24.41
N PRO A 49 27.10 -8.66 -23.90
CA PRO A 49 26.09 -7.89 -23.17
C PRO A 49 24.85 -7.59 -24.02
N LEU A 50 25.05 -7.21 -25.28
CA LEU A 50 23.95 -6.94 -26.21
C LEU A 50 23.12 -8.20 -26.49
N LEU A 51 23.77 -9.36 -26.61
CA LEU A 51 23.12 -10.65 -26.84
C LEU A 51 22.25 -11.05 -25.64
N ALA A 52 22.79 -10.89 -24.43
CA ALA A 52 22.08 -11.10 -23.17
C ALA A 52 20.81 -10.23 -23.09
N VAL A 53 20.94 -8.92 -23.31
CA VAL A 53 19.81 -7.97 -23.32
C VAL A 53 18.79 -8.32 -24.41
N THR A 54 19.24 -8.64 -25.62
CA THR A 54 18.37 -8.99 -26.75
C THR A 54 17.52 -10.23 -26.50
N LEU A 55 18.09 -11.20 -25.77
CA LEU A 55 17.44 -12.44 -25.40
C LEU A 55 16.81 -12.37 -24.01
N GLY A 56 16.85 -11.25 -23.29
CA GLY A 56 16.26 -11.12 -21.96
C GLY A 56 16.77 -12.15 -20.93
N VAL A 57 18.04 -12.55 -21.05
CA VAL A 57 18.71 -13.50 -20.14
C VAL A 57 20.09 -12.98 -19.76
N SER A 58 20.62 -13.43 -18.63
CA SER A 58 21.98 -13.17 -18.17
C SER A 58 23.01 -14.01 -18.92
N LEU A 59 24.26 -13.59 -18.85
CA LEU A 59 25.38 -14.38 -19.36
C LEU A 59 25.52 -15.71 -18.61
N ASP A 60 25.19 -15.77 -17.32
CA ASP A 60 25.21 -17.02 -16.54
C ASP A 60 24.32 -18.08 -17.18
N VAL A 61 23.14 -17.69 -17.66
CA VAL A 61 22.22 -18.60 -18.35
C VAL A 61 22.78 -19.01 -19.71
N LEU A 62 23.32 -18.06 -20.49
CA LEU A 62 23.92 -18.37 -21.80
C LEU A 62 25.13 -19.31 -21.69
N PHE A 63 25.96 -19.17 -20.65
CA PHE A 63 27.16 -19.99 -20.45
C PHE A 63 26.92 -21.28 -19.65
N GLY A 64 25.69 -21.52 -19.18
CA GLY A 64 25.37 -22.73 -18.43
C GLY A 64 25.80 -22.73 -16.97
N ILE A 65 26.06 -21.56 -16.41
CA ILE A 65 26.33 -21.37 -14.97
C ILE A 65 25.01 -21.48 -14.17
N LYS A 66 23.88 -21.07 -14.76
CA LYS A 66 22.51 -21.20 -14.20
C LYS A 66 21.59 -21.83 -15.23
N ASP A 67 20.69 -22.74 -14.86
CA ASP A 67 19.81 -23.44 -15.81
C ASP A 67 18.73 -22.56 -16.43
N GLU A 68 18.16 -21.66 -15.66
CA GLU A 68 17.17 -20.69 -16.12
C GLU A 68 17.46 -19.32 -15.48
N GLU A 69 16.88 -18.26 -16.07
CA GLU A 69 16.85 -16.98 -15.37
C GLU A 69 16.09 -17.18 -14.06
N PRO A 70 16.61 -16.70 -12.92
CA PRO A 70 15.85 -16.75 -11.68
C PRO A 70 14.52 -16.04 -11.94
N THR A 71 13.42 -16.77 -11.77
CA THR A 71 12.11 -16.14 -11.67
C THR A 71 12.18 -15.19 -10.49
N VAL A 72 12.20 -13.88 -10.75
CA VAL A 72 12.23 -12.88 -9.69
C VAL A 72 10.91 -13.00 -8.94
N ASN A 73 10.96 -13.63 -7.78
CA ASN A 73 9.85 -13.62 -6.86
C ASN A 73 9.86 -12.26 -6.16
N LEU A 74 9.17 -11.28 -6.76
CA LEU A 74 9.12 -9.91 -6.25
C LEU A 74 8.73 -9.85 -4.77
N LEU A 75 7.77 -10.67 -4.33
CA LEU A 75 7.34 -10.71 -2.93
C LEU A 75 8.46 -11.18 -2.01
N GLN A 76 9.24 -12.17 -2.44
CA GLN A 76 10.41 -12.65 -1.71
C GLN A 76 11.50 -11.58 -1.68
N SER A 77 11.78 -10.92 -2.81
CA SER A 77 12.76 -9.82 -2.89
C SER A 77 12.39 -8.65 -1.95
N ILE A 78 11.14 -8.21 -1.95
CA ILE A 78 10.64 -7.18 -1.02
C ILE A 78 10.79 -7.64 0.44
N THR A 79 10.42 -8.90 0.72
CA THR A 79 10.51 -9.47 2.07
C THR A 79 11.96 -9.47 2.57
N ASP A 80 12.89 -9.90 1.73
CA ASP A 80 14.30 -9.98 2.08
C ASP A 80 14.92 -8.60 2.24
N GLU A 81 14.58 -7.65 1.37
CA GLU A 81 15.03 -6.25 1.46
C GLU A 81 14.57 -5.61 2.77
N VAL A 82 13.29 -5.75 3.14
CA VAL A 82 12.76 -5.20 4.41
C VAL A 82 13.42 -5.85 5.62
N LYS A 83 13.66 -7.17 5.59
CA LYS A 83 14.33 -7.88 6.70
C LYS A 83 15.78 -7.42 6.90
N GLN A 84 16.52 -7.25 5.80
CA GLN A 84 17.92 -6.82 5.80
C GLN A 84 18.09 -5.34 6.13
N THR A 85 17.07 -4.51 5.85
CA THR A 85 17.08 -3.09 6.18
C THR A 85 17.08 -2.85 7.69
N PRO A 86 17.95 -1.97 8.23
CA PRO A 86 17.93 -1.55 9.63
C PRO A 86 16.56 -1.04 10.06
N ALA A 87 16.15 -1.35 11.29
CA ALA A 87 14.77 -1.10 11.76
C ALA A 87 14.33 0.35 11.57
N GLU A 88 15.23 1.30 11.81
CA GLU A 88 15.02 2.74 11.68
C GLU A 88 14.83 3.22 10.23
N LYS A 89 15.26 2.43 9.22
CA LYS A 89 15.11 2.75 7.79
C LYS A 89 13.98 1.98 7.10
N ARG A 90 13.37 1.01 7.79
CA ARG A 90 12.30 0.17 7.20
C ARG A 90 11.09 0.99 6.80
N CYS A 91 10.76 2.04 7.56
CA CYS A 91 9.66 2.94 7.25
C CYS A 91 9.87 3.62 5.89
N ASP A 92 11.03 4.25 5.69
CA ASP A 92 11.39 4.94 4.45
C ASP A 92 11.39 3.99 3.26
N LEU A 93 11.92 2.77 3.43
CA LEU A 93 11.90 1.75 2.40
C LEU A 93 10.46 1.38 2.01
N VAL A 94 9.60 1.06 2.98
CA VAL A 94 8.21 0.65 2.72
C VAL A 94 7.42 1.79 2.09
N MET A 95 7.63 3.04 2.52
CA MET A 95 7.02 4.21 1.90
C MET A 95 7.47 4.38 0.45
N ASN A 96 8.77 4.25 0.16
CA ASN A 96 9.30 4.33 -1.21
C ASN A 96 8.74 3.21 -2.11
N ILE A 97 8.68 1.97 -1.62
CA ILE A 97 8.07 0.86 -2.36
C ILE A 97 6.60 1.15 -2.66
N SER A 98 5.85 1.64 -1.67
CA SER A 98 4.43 1.96 -1.82
C SER A 98 4.20 3.09 -2.81
N TYR A 99 5.03 4.14 -2.76
CA TYR A 99 5.01 5.25 -3.72
C TYR A 99 5.37 4.79 -5.13
N ALA A 100 6.42 3.97 -5.28
CA ALA A 100 6.82 3.40 -6.57
C ALA A 100 5.70 2.56 -7.19
N ALA A 101 5.02 1.74 -6.37
CA ALA A 101 3.88 0.93 -6.81
C ALA A 101 2.72 1.80 -7.29
N LEU A 102 2.45 2.93 -6.62
CA LEU A 102 1.44 3.89 -7.07
C LEU A 102 1.85 4.56 -8.38
N CYS A 103 3.09 5.05 -8.50
CA CYS A 103 3.61 5.68 -9.72
C CYS A 103 3.54 4.76 -10.94
N ALA A 104 3.67 3.45 -10.76
CA ALA A 104 3.61 2.46 -11.84
C ALA A 104 2.25 2.41 -12.57
N TYR A 105 1.18 3.00 -12.01
CA TYR A 105 -0.11 3.16 -12.70
C TYR A 105 -0.10 4.30 -13.74
N ASN A 106 0.96 5.11 -13.79
CA ASN A 106 1.07 6.21 -14.74
C ASN A 106 2.00 5.80 -15.88
N ASP A 107 1.42 5.59 -17.07
CA ASP A 107 2.11 5.22 -18.31
C ASP A 107 3.18 6.24 -18.74
N CYS A 108 3.13 7.47 -18.22
CA CYS A 108 4.03 8.57 -18.55
C CYS A 108 5.18 8.77 -17.55
N THR A 109 5.42 7.85 -16.60
CA THR A 109 6.47 8.05 -15.59
C THR A 109 7.88 7.94 -16.16
N SER A 110 8.56 9.10 -16.26
CA SER A 110 10.00 9.19 -16.51
C SER A 110 10.77 8.85 -15.23
N ASP A 111 11.50 7.73 -15.22
CA ASP A 111 12.66 7.30 -14.41
C ASP A 111 12.76 7.57 -12.88
N SER A 112 11.91 8.38 -12.25
CA SER A 112 11.97 8.70 -10.82
C SER A 112 10.83 8.02 -10.05
N THR A 113 11.01 6.74 -9.75
CA THR A 113 10.13 5.94 -8.88
C THR A 113 10.38 6.18 -7.39
N CYS A 114 11.10 7.24 -7.01
CA CYS A 114 11.44 7.56 -5.63
C CYS A 114 10.58 8.71 -5.08
N ILE A 115 10.33 8.70 -3.76
CA ILE A 115 9.63 9.80 -3.10
C ILE A 115 10.42 11.10 -3.30
N PRO A 116 9.78 12.21 -3.72
CA PRO A 116 10.47 13.48 -3.88
C PRO A 116 11.07 13.97 -2.56
N SER A 117 12.35 14.35 -2.57
CA SER A 117 13.07 14.81 -1.39
C SER A 117 12.78 16.27 -1.00
N ASN A 118 12.19 17.07 -1.89
CA ASN A 118 11.99 18.51 -1.69
C ASN A 118 10.51 18.88 -1.69
N LEU A 119 9.78 18.53 -0.62
CA LEU A 119 8.35 18.82 -0.48
C LEU A 119 8.10 20.08 0.37
N ILE A 120 7.62 21.15 -0.26
CA ILE A 120 7.47 22.49 0.38
C ILE A 120 6.08 22.68 1.03
N SER A 121 5.10 21.87 0.68
CA SER A 121 3.74 21.92 1.25
C SER A 121 3.22 20.52 1.49
N GLU A 122 2.07 20.43 2.14
CA GLU A 122 1.26 19.21 2.17
C GLU A 122 1.02 18.65 0.76
N THR A 123 1.76 17.61 0.41
CA THR A 123 1.78 16.96 -0.91
C THR A 123 1.33 15.53 -0.76
N TYR A 124 0.48 15.12 -1.69
CA TYR A 124 -0.18 13.84 -1.69
C TYR A 124 0.07 13.10 -2.99
N ALA A 125 0.19 11.78 -2.95
CA ALA A 125 0.00 10.94 -4.13
C ALA A 125 -1.43 10.38 -4.12
N GLU A 126 -2.10 10.41 -5.26
CA GLU A 126 -3.46 9.89 -5.41
C GLU A 126 -3.56 8.92 -6.58
N LEU A 127 -4.32 7.85 -6.37
CA LEU A 127 -4.73 6.91 -7.42
C LEU A 127 -6.23 6.70 -7.35
N LYS A 128 -6.90 6.82 -8.50
CA LYS A 128 -8.31 6.44 -8.67
C LYS A 128 -8.46 5.62 -9.94
N THR A 129 -8.88 4.37 -9.81
CA THR A 129 -9.28 3.49 -10.90
C THR A 129 -10.69 2.95 -10.63
N ASP A 130 -11.23 2.13 -11.53
CA ASP A 130 -12.50 1.43 -11.31
C ASP A 130 -12.42 0.31 -10.25
N SER A 131 -11.21 -0.10 -9.88
CA SER A 131 -10.94 -1.25 -9.01
C SER A 131 -10.14 -0.90 -7.76
N GLU A 132 -9.51 0.29 -7.71
CA GLU A 132 -8.61 0.70 -6.64
C GLU A 132 -8.73 2.19 -6.31
N LEU A 133 -8.55 2.51 -5.04
CA LEU A 133 -8.28 3.86 -4.55
C LEU A 133 -6.98 3.84 -3.76
N SER A 134 -6.14 4.86 -3.93
CA SER A 134 -4.99 5.09 -3.06
C SER A 134 -4.83 6.56 -2.71
N LEU A 135 -4.39 6.80 -1.48
CA LEU A 135 -3.97 8.10 -0.99
C LEU A 135 -2.70 7.93 -0.17
N ALA A 136 -1.66 8.70 -0.47
CA ALA A 136 -0.46 8.77 0.34
C ALA A 136 -0.10 10.22 0.65
N ARG A 137 0.29 10.52 1.89
CA ARG A 137 0.89 11.81 2.26
C ARG A 137 2.40 11.65 2.26
N LEU A 138 3.11 12.53 1.53
CA LEU A 138 4.53 12.34 1.23
C LEU A 138 5.48 13.10 2.17
N ASN A 139 4.99 14.11 2.89
CA ASN A 139 5.83 14.96 3.73
C ASN A 139 6.38 14.23 4.97
N GLU A 140 7.65 14.51 5.30
CA GLU A 140 8.41 13.85 6.37
C GLU A 140 7.81 14.00 7.77
N ASP A 141 7.07 15.07 8.04
CA ASP A 141 6.42 15.31 9.34
C ASP A 141 5.31 14.29 9.66
N LEU A 142 4.67 13.73 8.62
CA LEU A 142 3.71 12.63 8.74
C LEU A 142 3.54 11.92 7.40
N GLN A 143 4.07 10.72 7.30
CA GLN A 143 3.90 9.87 6.13
C GLN A 143 2.85 8.80 6.39
N TYR A 144 2.00 8.56 5.39
CA TYR A 144 1.10 7.42 5.39
C TYR A 144 0.77 7.01 3.96
N PHE A 145 0.40 5.75 3.80
CA PHE A 145 -0.06 5.18 2.54
C PHE A 145 -1.33 4.37 2.81
N CYS A 146 -2.42 4.73 2.12
CA CYS A 146 -3.69 4.03 2.16
C CYS A 146 -3.99 3.48 0.77
N PHE A 147 -4.38 2.22 0.70
CA PHE A 147 -4.77 1.55 -0.54
C PHE A 147 -5.99 0.69 -0.27
N ILE A 148 -6.98 0.81 -1.15
CA ILE A 148 -8.26 0.12 -1.05
C ILE A 148 -8.52 -0.53 -2.40
N LYS A 149 -8.69 -1.85 -2.41
CA LYS A 149 -9.33 -2.54 -3.53
C LYS A 149 -10.84 -2.37 -3.40
N ILE A 150 -11.47 -1.80 -4.41
CA ILE A 150 -12.92 -1.59 -4.47
C ILE A 150 -13.59 -2.96 -4.62
N PRO A 151 -14.52 -3.33 -3.71
CA PRO A 151 -15.32 -4.55 -3.86
C PRO A 151 -16.18 -4.48 -5.13
N GLU A 152 -16.51 -5.63 -5.72
CA GLU A 152 -17.39 -5.69 -6.91
C GLU A 152 -18.73 -4.97 -6.70
N ASN A 153 -19.28 -5.06 -5.48
CA ASN A 153 -20.53 -4.41 -5.07
C ASN A 153 -20.35 -2.98 -4.52
N GLY A 154 -19.17 -2.38 -4.69
CA GLY A 154 -18.83 -1.04 -4.20
C GLY A 154 -18.43 -0.97 -2.73
N ILE A 155 -17.83 0.15 -2.32
CA ILE A 155 -17.38 0.38 -0.94
C ILE A 155 -18.55 0.37 0.06
N ASN A 156 -19.72 0.85 -0.37
CA ASN A 156 -20.93 0.87 0.45
C ASN A 156 -21.50 -0.53 0.75
N SER A 157 -21.01 -1.60 0.12
CA SER A 157 -21.33 -2.97 0.57
C SER A 157 -20.53 -3.38 1.81
N TYR A 158 -19.40 -2.72 2.08
CA TYR A 158 -18.54 -2.98 3.24
C TYR A 158 -18.92 -2.08 4.43
N VAL A 159 -19.35 -0.84 4.16
CA VAL A 159 -19.72 0.14 5.19
C VAL A 159 -21.22 0.04 5.51
N ASP A 160 -21.55 -0.73 6.54
CA ASP A 160 -22.93 -0.86 7.04
C ASP A 160 -23.30 0.30 7.99
N ILE A 161 -24.39 1.00 7.68
CA ILE A 161 -24.93 2.08 8.50
C ILE A 161 -25.76 1.49 9.64
N ASN A 162 -25.10 1.21 10.76
CA ASN A 162 -25.72 0.68 11.96
C ASN A 162 -25.56 1.58 13.20
N LYS A 163 -26.17 1.18 14.32
CA LYS A 163 -26.13 1.95 15.57
C LYS A 163 -24.71 2.18 16.09
N ARG A 164 -23.76 1.25 15.83
CA ARG A 164 -22.37 1.38 16.30
C ARG A 164 -21.64 2.48 15.54
N ILE A 165 -21.71 2.48 14.21
CA ILE A 165 -21.03 3.53 13.41
C ILE A 165 -21.62 4.93 13.67
N ILE A 166 -22.95 5.03 13.85
CA ILE A 166 -23.60 6.29 14.23
C ILE A 166 -23.12 6.75 15.61
N SER A 167 -23.02 5.84 16.57
CA SER A 167 -22.52 6.17 17.91
C SER A 167 -21.07 6.63 17.88
N LEU A 168 -20.23 6.02 17.03
CA LEU A 168 -18.84 6.43 16.82
C LEU A 168 -18.79 7.87 16.29
N PHE A 169 -19.51 8.19 15.21
CA PHE A 169 -19.51 9.56 14.67
C PHE A 169 -20.03 10.59 15.67
N ARG A 170 -21.08 10.26 16.46
CA ARG A 170 -21.56 11.14 17.54
C ARG A 170 -20.52 11.35 18.64
N LEU A 171 -19.75 10.33 18.97
CA LEU A 171 -18.65 10.44 19.93
C LEU A 171 -17.55 11.36 19.37
N LEU A 172 -17.15 11.16 18.12
CA LEU A 172 -16.08 11.93 17.49
C LEU A 172 -16.47 13.36 17.13
N SER A 173 -17.77 13.68 17.09
CA SER A 173 -18.26 15.06 16.97
C SER A 173 -18.15 15.87 18.27
N ASP A 174 -17.80 15.24 19.39
CA ASP A 174 -17.70 15.88 20.71
C ASP A 174 -16.25 16.29 21.00
N GLU A 175 -16.01 17.59 21.21
CA GLU A 175 -14.66 18.15 21.44
C GLU A 175 -13.99 17.56 22.68
N ASP A 176 -14.74 17.37 23.76
CA ASP A 176 -14.21 16.77 25.00
C ASP A 176 -13.86 15.30 24.78
N ALA A 177 -14.62 14.60 23.93
CA ALA A 177 -14.29 13.22 23.58
C ALA A 177 -12.99 13.13 22.78
N LEU A 178 -12.76 14.03 21.82
CA LEU A 178 -11.48 14.09 21.10
C LEU A 178 -10.30 14.40 22.04
N LYS A 179 -10.47 15.35 22.98
CA LYS A 179 -9.44 15.65 23.99
C LYS A 179 -9.12 14.43 24.87
N ILE A 180 -10.14 13.71 25.31
CA ILE A 180 -9.97 12.48 26.09
C ILE A 180 -9.28 11.40 25.25
N ILE A 181 -9.73 11.15 24.01
CA ILE A 181 -9.11 10.18 23.11
C ILE A 181 -7.64 10.50 22.88
N PHE A 182 -7.28 11.76 22.56
CA PHE A 182 -5.89 12.17 22.37
C PHE A 182 -5.05 11.97 23.64
N HIS A 183 -5.64 12.28 24.80
CA HIS A 183 -4.95 12.05 26.06
C HIS A 183 -4.69 10.55 26.31
N LEU A 184 -5.68 9.70 26.07
CA LEU A 184 -5.56 8.26 26.26
C LEU A 184 -4.59 7.62 25.23
N GLU A 185 -4.66 8.04 23.97
CA GLU A 185 -3.74 7.60 22.90
C GLU A 185 -2.29 8.03 23.15
N SER A 186 -2.07 9.15 23.85
CA SER A 186 -0.72 9.58 24.27
C SER A 186 -0.15 8.76 25.43
N GLY A 187 -0.97 7.91 26.05
CA GLY A 187 -0.60 7.08 27.17
C GLY A 187 0.44 6.02 26.80
N LYS A 188 1.18 5.53 27.80
CA LYS A 188 2.04 4.36 27.62
C LYS A 188 1.18 3.10 27.55
N ARG A 189 1.69 2.08 26.85
CA ARG A 189 1.09 0.74 26.89
C ARG A 189 0.91 0.27 28.34
N ASN A 190 -0.26 -0.29 28.64
CA ASN A 190 -0.65 -0.78 29.97
C ASN A 190 -0.66 0.30 31.05
N TYR A 191 -0.87 1.56 30.69
CA TYR A 191 -1.08 2.63 31.65
C TYR A 191 -2.55 2.70 32.08
N LEU A 192 -2.79 2.80 33.38
CA LEU A 192 -4.12 2.79 33.98
C LEU A 192 -4.42 4.14 34.60
N MET A 193 -5.66 4.58 34.44
CA MET A 193 -6.12 5.90 34.87
C MET A 193 -7.50 5.82 35.51
N THR A 194 -7.75 6.68 36.48
CA THR A 194 -9.10 6.87 37.01
C THR A 194 -9.83 7.96 36.22
N LYS A 195 -11.16 7.95 36.25
CA LYS A 195 -11.99 9.02 35.65
C LYS A 195 -11.66 10.38 36.28
N GLU A 196 -11.33 10.41 37.57
CA GLU A 196 -10.92 11.61 38.30
C GLU A 196 -9.58 12.17 37.81
N SER A 197 -8.60 11.29 37.56
CA SER A 197 -7.29 11.70 37.03
C SER A 197 -7.42 12.32 35.64
N ILE A 198 -8.22 11.72 34.76
CA ILE A 198 -8.51 12.26 33.42
C ILE A 198 -9.23 13.61 33.54
N SER A 199 -10.24 13.70 34.41
CA SER A 199 -10.99 14.92 34.68
C SER A 199 -10.10 16.07 35.12
N GLN A 200 -9.26 15.83 36.14
CA GLN A 200 -8.32 16.83 36.66
C GLN A 200 -7.33 17.28 35.60
N LYS A 201 -6.78 16.35 34.81
CA LYS A 201 -5.74 16.63 33.82
C LYS A 201 -6.27 17.43 32.63
N LEU A 202 -7.51 17.21 32.22
CA LEU A 202 -8.11 17.85 31.04
C LEU A 202 -9.04 19.02 31.40
N GLY A 203 -9.34 19.25 32.67
CA GLY A 203 -10.31 20.25 33.11
C GLY A 203 -11.75 19.93 32.68
N ILE A 204 -12.06 18.67 32.38
CA ILE A 204 -13.38 18.19 31.96
C ILE A 204 -14.10 17.63 33.19
N SER A 205 -15.39 17.91 33.36
CA SER A 205 -16.14 17.40 34.52
C SER A 205 -16.12 15.86 34.61
N VAL A 206 -16.00 15.31 35.82
CA VAL A 206 -16.01 13.85 36.05
C VAL A 206 -17.23 13.17 35.43
N ARG A 207 -18.41 13.83 35.48
CA ARG A 207 -19.63 13.34 34.82
C ARG A 207 -19.44 13.15 33.32
N LYS A 208 -18.90 14.17 32.64
CA LYS A 208 -18.64 14.14 31.19
C LYS A 208 -17.56 13.11 30.82
N VAL A 209 -16.48 13.03 31.61
CA VAL A 209 -15.47 11.98 31.46
C VAL A 209 -16.11 10.61 31.57
N SER A 210 -16.97 10.39 32.57
CA SER A 210 -17.66 9.12 32.77
C SER A 210 -18.51 8.74 31.55
N GLU A 211 -19.34 9.67 31.06
CA GLU A 211 -20.17 9.46 29.87
C GLU A 211 -19.36 9.08 28.62
N ILE A 212 -18.16 9.66 28.45
CA ILE A 212 -17.28 9.39 27.31
C ILE A 212 -16.55 8.05 27.48
N ILE A 213 -15.99 7.80 28.66
CA ILE A 213 -15.31 6.54 28.99
C ILE A 213 -16.26 5.36 28.85
N ASP A 214 -17.50 5.47 29.32
CA ASP A 214 -18.49 4.41 29.20
C ASP A 214 -18.87 4.14 27.74
N LYS A 215 -18.86 5.17 26.87
CA LYS A 215 -19.05 4.99 25.42
C LYS A 215 -17.85 4.31 24.77
N LEU A 216 -16.63 4.68 25.17
CA LEU A 216 -15.39 4.06 24.67
C LEU A 216 -15.28 2.59 25.10
N ASP A 217 -15.68 2.27 26.34
CA ASP A 217 -15.75 0.90 26.86
C ASP A 217 -16.73 0.04 26.03
N ARG A 218 -17.93 0.56 25.75
CA ARG A 218 -18.90 -0.13 24.86
C ARG A 218 -18.40 -0.34 23.43
N MET A 219 -17.42 0.47 22.98
CA MET A 219 -16.76 0.32 21.68
C MET A 219 -15.51 -0.57 21.75
N GLY A 220 -15.11 -1.03 22.93
CA GLY A 220 -13.90 -1.83 23.15
C GLY A 220 -12.59 -1.03 23.07
N ALA A 221 -12.67 0.30 23.11
CA ALA A 221 -11.50 1.18 23.12
C ALA A 221 -10.94 1.39 24.53
N VAL A 222 -11.75 1.13 25.55
CA VAL A 222 -11.34 1.15 26.96
C VAL A 222 -11.71 -0.20 27.58
N TRP A 223 -10.97 -0.61 28.59
CA TRP A 223 -11.34 -1.71 29.47
C TRP A 223 -11.20 -1.28 30.93
N GLU A 224 -12.02 -1.86 31.80
CA GLU A 224 -12.06 -1.57 33.23
C GLU A 224 -11.41 -2.69 34.05
N LEU A 225 -10.65 -2.32 35.08
CA LEU A 225 -10.27 -3.19 36.18
C LEU A 225 -10.71 -2.57 37.51
N THR A 226 -11.01 -3.41 38.48
CA THR A 226 -11.19 -2.97 39.87
C THR A 226 -9.90 -3.23 40.64
N ALA A 227 -9.35 -2.18 41.25
CA ALA A 227 -8.19 -2.27 42.13
C ALA A 227 -8.58 -1.82 43.55
N GLU A 228 -7.98 -2.41 44.58
CA GLU A 228 -8.11 -1.90 45.94
C GLU A 228 -7.10 -0.77 46.16
N VAL A 229 -7.60 0.42 46.46
CA VAL A 229 -6.79 1.62 46.76
C VAL A 229 -7.25 2.15 48.11
N ASP A 230 -6.33 2.24 49.07
CA ASP A 230 -6.60 2.66 50.45
C ASP A 230 -7.76 1.88 51.11
N GLY A 231 -7.82 0.57 50.88
CA GLY A 231 -8.84 -0.32 51.42
C GLY A 231 -10.23 -0.16 50.80
N LYS A 232 -10.35 0.56 49.66
CA LYS A 232 -11.61 0.71 48.92
C LYS A 232 -11.46 0.21 47.49
N PRO A 233 -12.46 -0.51 46.95
CA PRO A 233 -12.46 -0.87 45.55
C PRO A 233 -12.63 0.40 44.70
N GLN A 234 -11.73 0.60 43.74
CA GLN A 234 -11.74 1.69 42.79
C GLN A 234 -11.63 1.15 41.36
N ALA A 235 -12.49 1.64 40.47
CA ALA A 235 -12.40 1.36 39.05
C ALA A 235 -11.25 2.16 38.41
N ILE A 236 -10.40 1.47 37.67
CA ILE A 236 -9.31 2.02 36.88
C ILE A 236 -9.43 1.53 35.44
N TYR A 237 -9.10 2.40 34.51
CA TYR A 237 -9.37 2.22 33.10
C TYR A 237 -8.05 2.16 32.32
N GLY A 238 -7.94 1.14 31.46
CA GLY A 238 -6.89 1.02 30.48
C GLY A 238 -7.42 1.32 29.09
N TYR A 239 -6.63 2.00 28.28
CA TYR A 239 -6.99 2.32 26.90
C TYR A 239 -6.34 1.35 25.91
N ALA A 240 -7.12 0.88 24.94
CA ALA A 240 -6.67 0.04 23.85
C ALA A 240 -6.33 0.91 22.64
N HIS A 241 -5.03 1.14 22.41
CA HIS A 241 -4.52 1.87 21.25
C HIS A 241 -5.05 1.27 19.95
N SER A 242 -5.88 2.04 19.25
CA SER A 242 -6.67 1.55 18.12
C SER A 242 -6.11 2.08 16.81
N ILE A 243 -5.42 1.21 16.06
CA ILE A 243 -4.88 1.54 14.73
C ILE A 243 -5.96 2.13 13.81
N PRO A 244 -7.17 1.54 13.69
CA PRO A 244 -8.22 2.13 12.85
C PRO A 244 -8.67 3.52 13.29
N LEU A 245 -8.75 3.80 14.60
CA LEU A 245 -9.12 5.11 15.10
C LEU A 245 -8.04 6.15 14.79
N THR A 246 -6.76 5.82 15.03
CA THR A 246 -5.65 6.69 14.66
C THR A 246 -5.67 7.00 13.17
N MET A 247 -5.81 5.98 12.31
CA MET A 247 -5.86 6.16 10.85
C MET A 247 -7.07 6.98 10.41
N MET A 248 -8.24 6.76 11.03
CA MET A 248 -9.43 7.55 10.74
C MET A 248 -9.25 9.02 11.10
N LEU A 249 -8.62 9.34 12.25
CA LEU A 249 -8.37 10.72 12.66
C LEU A 249 -7.34 11.41 11.75
N VAL A 250 -6.29 10.69 11.34
CA VAL A 250 -5.30 11.17 10.34
C VAL A 250 -5.99 11.44 8.99
N LEU A 251 -6.78 10.50 8.49
CA LEU A 251 -7.52 10.66 7.24
C LEU A 251 -8.59 11.74 7.33
N ALA A 252 -9.25 11.90 8.48
CA ALA A 252 -10.20 12.99 8.70
C ALA A 252 -9.52 14.36 8.61
N LYS A 253 -8.28 14.48 9.11
CA LYS A 253 -7.48 15.69 8.93
C LYS A 253 -7.20 15.96 7.45
N SER A 254 -6.73 14.96 6.71
CA SER A 254 -6.49 15.08 5.26
C SER A 254 -7.76 15.32 4.45
N PHE A 255 -8.92 14.84 4.89
CA PHE A 255 -10.20 15.13 4.25
C PHE A 255 -10.68 16.56 4.53
N SER A 256 -10.50 17.04 5.78
CA SER A 256 -10.86 18.40 6.19
C SER A 256 -9.96 19.46 5.57
N ASN A 257 -8.71 19.10 5.27
CA ASN A 257 -7.78 19.92 4.52
C ASN A 257 -8.03 19.69 3.03
N TYR A 258 -8.48 20.70 2.29
CA TYR A 258 -8.60 20.57 0.84
C TYR A 258 -7.25 20.19 0.21
N ILE A 259 -7.17 19.01 -0.43
CA ILE A 259 -5.94 18.48 -1.03
C ILE A 259 -5.59 19.31 -2.28
N LYS A 260 -4.56 20.15 -2.17
CA LYS A 260 -4.15 21.08 -3.24
C LYS A 260 -3.02 20.57 -4.11
N ARG A 261 -2.04 19.85 -3.53
CA ARG A 261 -0.83 19.41 -4.23
C ARG A 261 -0.85 17.90 -4.37
N ARG A 262 -0.99 17.42 -5.61
CA ARG A 262 -1.03 16.00 -5.95
C ARG A 262 0.13 15.66 -6.87
N GLU A 263 0.97 14.71 -6.46
CA GLU A 263 2.14 14.24 -7.17
C GLU A 263 2.41 12.76 -6.86
N PRO A 264 2.16 11.84 -7.80
CA PRO A 264 1.30 12.02 -8.96
C PRO A 264 -0.19 12.09 -8.54
N GLY A 265 -1.02 12.67 -9.39
CA GLY A 265 -2.48 12.53 -9.32
C GLY A 265 -2.96 11.66 -10.49
N ILE A 266 -3.15 10.36 -10.25
CA ILE A 266 -3.52 9.39 -11.28
C ILE A 266 -5.03 9.16 -11.24
N GLU A 267 -5.72 9.50 -12.34
CA GLU A 267 -7.17 9.31 -12.47
C GLU A 267 -7.49 8.52 -13.75
N LEU A 268 -7.81 7.24 -13.57
CA LEU A 268 -8.14 6.26 -14.63
C LEU A 268 -9.55 5.69 -14.48
N TRP A 269 -10.33 6.21 -13.55
CA TRP A 269 -11.67 5.74 -13.21
C TRP A 269 -12.72 6.21 -14.24
N THR A 270 -13.70 5.35 -14.49
CA THR A 270 -14.89 5.59 -15.31
C THR A 270 -16.18 5.55 -14.46
N LYS A 271 -16.13 4.93 -13.27
CA LYS A 271 -17.23 4.86 -12.32
C LYS A 271 -16.77 5.14 -10.88
N GLY A 272 -17.69 5.64 -10.07
CA GLY A 272 -17.42 5.89 -8.65
C GLY A 272 -17.21 4.59 -7.87
N ALA A 273 -16.48 4.69 -6.75
CA ALA A 273 -16.23 3.55 -5.87
C ALA A 273 -17.45 3.09 -5.05
N PHE A 274 -18.50 3.91 -5.01
CA PHE A 274 -19.80 3.58 -4.41
C PHE A 274 -20.75 3.15 -5.52
N VAL A 275 -21.47 2.05 -5.31
CA VAL A 275 -22.40 1.48 -6.29
C VAL A 275 -23.82 1.61 -5.76
N ASN A 276 -24.70 2.23 -6.55
CA ASN A 276 -26.13 2.29 -6.27
C ASN A 276 -26.81 1.06 -6.87
N ASN A 277 -27.26 0.12 -6.04
CA ASN A 277 -28.06 -1.04 -6.50
C ASN A 277 -29.54 -0.68 -6.79
N LEU A 278 -29.84 0.60 -7.03
CA LEU A 278 -31.19 1.12 -7.27
C LEU A 278 -31.49 1.21 -8.77
N SER A 279 -31.35 0.11 -9.52
CA SER A 279 -31.92 -0.03 -10.87
C SER A 279 -31.75 -1.45 -11.38
N ASP A 280 -32.78 -2.28 -11.22
CA ASP A 280 -33.12 -3.39 -12.13
C ASP A 280 -34.55 -3.94 -11.88
N ASN A 281 -35.47 -3.09 -11.42
CA ASN A 281 -36.89 -3.46 -11.19
C ASN A 281 -37.88 -2.60 -11.99
N SER A 282 -37.48 -2.06 -13.15
CA SER A 282 -38.35 -1.18 -13.93
C SER A 282 -38.43 -1.49 -15.43
N ASP A 283 -38.38 -2.77 -15.84
CA ASP A 283 -38.66 -3.16 -17.23
C ASP A 283 -39.23 -4.59 -17.38
N THR A 284 -40.31 -4.93 -16.65
CA THR A 284 -41.13 -6.13 -16.97
C THR A 284 -42.64 -5.93 -16.96
N ASP A 285 -43.17 -4.75 -16.67
CA ASP A 285 -44.61 -4.46 -16.77
C ASP A 285 -44.87 -3.47 -17.92
N ASN A 286 -45.00 -3.99 -19.15
CA ASN A 286 -45.92 -3.51 -20.19
C ASN A 286 -45.59 -4.09 -21.58
N VAL A 287 -45.94 -5.36 -21.81
CA VAL A 287 -46.45 -5.82 -23.12
C VAL A 287 -47.49 -6.91 -22.85
N ASN A 288 -48.73 -6.50 -22.58
CA ASN A 288 -49.95 -7.25 -22.87
C ASN A 288 -51.17 -6.40 -22.46
N GLN A 289 -51.58 -5.50 -23.36
CA GLN A 289 -52.98 -5.12 -23.62
C GLN A 289 -53.07 -4.32 -24.91
#